data_AF-A0A257LJ14-F1
#
_entry.id   AF-A0A257LJ14-F1
#
_cell.length_a   1.000
_cell.length_b   1.000
_cell.length_c   1.000
_cell.angle_alpha   90.00
_cell.angle_beta   90.00
_cell.angle_gamma   90.00
#
_symmetry.space_group_name_H-M   'P 1'
#
loop_
_entity.id
_entity.type
_entity.pdbx_description
1 polymer ?
#
loop_
_entity_poly.entity_id
_entity_poly.type
_entity_poly.pdbx_seq_one_letter_code
_entity_poly.pdbx_strand_id
1 'polypeptide(L)'
;MRTVVGLVLLFVVAVVAALTLGDNDGLASFYWAGWRLDLSLNFFLLLAIGTGFAVVSLGQAINALVGLPERAREWRALRLERAAQAALRDALTEYFGGRYSRAHKAAQRAMAIRDDVHALENDHQFQMLATLLAAGSLHRLQSRGPRDELLKRALRLGRKGGSSPVDDGVRLLAAEWALDDRDGPLAEQLLGELNPGVARRTQALRLKLQAARLARRPLDALHTARLLSNHQAFSKVAAQGLLRSLAFEALDAAHDADQLRRTWLQLDSADQRDPFVAARAA
;
A
#
# COMPACT_ATOMS: atom_id res chain seq x y z
N MET A 1 -20.43 32.32 3.52
CA MET A 1 -20.98 33.24 4.54
C MET A 1 -20.01 34.37 4.89
N ARG A 2 -18.72 34.13 5.18
CA ARG A 2 -17.72 35.19 5.45
C ARG A 2 -17.59 36.25 4.33
N THR A 3 -17.68 35.85 3.06
CA THR A 3 -17.61 36.77 1.91
C THR A 3 -18.82 37.69 1.78
N VAL A 4 -20.03 37.19 2.06
CA VAL A 4 -21.28 37.97 2.00
C VAL A 4 -21.33 39.00 3.13
N VAL A 5 -20.96 38.60 4.36
CA VAL A 5 -20.91 39.51 5.52
C VAL A 5 -19.87 40.61 5.30
N GLY A 6 -18.70 40.29 4.75
CA GLY A 6 -17.68 41.29 4.43
C GLY A 6 -18.14 42.30 3.36
N LEU A 7 -18.91 41.86 2.37
CA LEU A 7 -19.40 42.72 1.30
C LEU A 7 -20.50 43.67 1.77
N VAL A 8 -21.40 43.21 2.64
CA VAL A 8 -22.41 44.07 3.29
C VAL A 8 -21.74 45.11 4.18
N LEU A 9 -20.75 44.70 4.98
CA LEU A 9 -20.03 45.63 5.86
C LEU A 9 -19.24 46.68 5.07
N LEU A 10 -18.65 46.31 3.93
CA LEU A 10 -17.99 47.24 3.00
C LEU A 10 -18.96 48.30 2.48
N PHE A 11 -20.16 47.90 2.03
CA PHE A 11 -21.18 48.84 1.55
C PHE A 11 -21.70 49.77 2.65
N VAL A 12 -21.89 49.26 3.87
CA VAL A 12 -22.29 50.08 5.03
C VAL A 12 -21.21 51.13 5.33
N VAL A 13 -19.94 50.73 5.35
CA VAL A 13 -18.81 51.66 5.54
C VAL A 13 -18.75 52.70 4.42
N ALA A 14 -18.99 52.31 3.16
CA ALA A 14 -19.00 53.23 2.02
C ALA A 14 -20.14 54.26 2.10
N VAL A 15 -21.34 53.85 2.50
CA VAL A 15 -22.50 54.74 2.68
C VAL A 15 -22.27 55.71 3.84
N VAL A 16 -21.75 55.24 4.97
CA VAL A 16 -21.42 56.09 6.12
C VAL A 16 -20.31 57.10 5.76
N ALA A 17 -19.28 56.67 5.02
CA ALA A 17 -18.24 57.57 4.52
C ALA A 17 -18.80 58.63 3.56
N ALA A 18 -19.68 58.25 2.63
CA ALA A 18 -20.29 59.19 1.69
C ALA A 18 -21.16 60.25 2.38
N LEU A 19 -21.88 59.88 3.45
CA LEU A 19 -22.73 60.79 4.21
C LEU A 19 -21.93 61.72 5.14
N THR A 20 -20.78 61.27 5.64
CA THR A 20 -19.97 62.04 6.61
C THR A 20 -18.89 62.90 5.95
N LEU A 21 -18.43 62.54 4.75
CA LEU A 21 -17.46 63.31 3.96
C LEU A 21 -18.12 64.21 2.89
N GLY A 22 -19.46 64.28 2.83
CA GLY A 22 -20.17 65.06 1.79
C GLY A 22 -19.91 66.57 1.83
N ASP A 23 -19.80 67.14 3.05
CA ASP A 23 -19.49 68.55 3.26
C ASP A 23 -17.97 68.72 3.47
N ASN A 24 -17.29 69.31 2.49
CA ASN A 24 -15.83 69.40 2.41
C ASN A 24 -15.23 70.53 3.30
N ASP A 25 -15.82 70.79 4.47
CA ASP A 25 -15.46 71.92 5.34
C ASP A 25 -14.31 71.61 6.32
N GLY A 26 -13.93 70.34 6.47
CA GLY A 26 -12.81 69.93 7.33
C GLY A 26 -11.44 70.17 6.67
N LEU A 27 -10.48 70.70 7.44
CA LEU A 27 -9.08 70.89 7.02
C LEU A 27 -8.12 70.12 7.94
N ALA A 28 -7.12 69.47 7.35
CA ALA A 28 -6.01 68.83 8.03
C ALA A 28 -4.70 69.60 7.71
N SER A 29 -4.11 70.22 8.74
CA SER A 29 -2.91 71.04 8.61
C SER A 29 -1.69 70.35 9.21
N PHE A 30 -0.65 70.13 8.40
CA PHE A 30 0.64 69.62 8.83
C PHE A 30 1.64 70.76 8.95
N TYR A 31 2.29 70.87 10.10
CA TYR A 31 3.35 71.86 10.35
C TYR A 31 4.68 71.15 10.50
N TRP A 32 5.63 71.43 9.61
CA TRP A 32 6.98 70.86 9.69
C TRP A 32 8.04 71.84 9.20
N ALA A 33 9.06 72.10 10.03
CA ALA A 33 10.22 72.94 9.68
C ALA A 33 9.87 74.32 9.05
N GLY A 34 8.80 74.97 9.53
CA GLY A 34 8.32 76.26 9.01
C GLY A 34 7.40 76.17 7.78
N TRP A 35 7.19 74.97 7.25
CA TRP A 35 6.23 74.70 6.18
C TRP A 35 4.88 74.30 6.77
N ARG A 36 3.82 74.88 6.23
CA ARG A 36 2.42 74.53 6.53
C ARG A 36 1.81 73.91 5.28
N LEU A 37 1.28 72.70 5.42
CA LEU A 37 0.61 72.00 4.33
C LEU A 37 -0.84 71.73 4.77
N ASP A 38 -1.77 72.41 4.12
CA ASP A 38 -3.20 72.30 4.38
C ASP A 38 -3.85 71.39 3.33
N LEU A 39 -4.47 70.31 3.79
CA LEU A 39 -5.22 69.37 2.96
C LEU A 39 -6.69 69.40 3.37
N SER A 40 -7.60 69.17 2.43
CA SER A 40 -8.98 68.87 2.83
C SER A 40 -9.01 67.57 3.64
N LEU A 41 -9.84 67.52 4.67
CA LEU A 41 -9.98 66.36 5.56
C LEU A 41 -10.34 65.12 4.74
N ASN A 42 -11.18 65.26 3.72
CA ASN A 42 -11.55 64.20 2.80
C ASN A 42 -10.35 63.63 2.05
N PHE A 43 -9.48 64.49 1.52
CA PHE A 43 -8.28 64.07 0.82
C PHE A 43 -7.28 63.40 1.77
N PHE A 44 -7.11 63.93 2.98
CA PHE A 44 -6.27 63.32 4.00
C PHE A 44 -6.76 61.92 4.40
N LEU A 45 -8.07 61.74 4.60
CA LEU A 45 -8.67 60.45 4.92
C LEU A 45 -8.49 59.43 3.78
N LEU A 46 -8.70 59.84 2.53
CA LEU A 46 -8.43 58.99 1.37
C LEU A 46 -6.95 58.60 1.27
N LEU A 47 -6.03 59.54 1.52
CA LEU A 47 -4.60 59.29 1.52
C LEU A 47 -4.21 58.32 2.65
N ALA A 48 -4.77 58.49 3.85
CA ALA A 48 -4.51 57.63 5.00
C ALA A 48 -5.01 56.19 4.75
N ILE A 49 -6.23 56.04 4.25
CA ILE A 49 -6.81 54.74 3.88
C ILE A 49 -6.00 54.11 2.74
N GLY A 50 -5.67 54.88 1.70
CA GLY A 50 -4.87 54.42 0.56
C GLY A 50 -3.47 53.97 0.97
N THR A 51 -2.81 54.72 1.85
CA THR A 51 -1.49 54.37 2.41
C THR A 51 -1.59 53.12 3.29
N GLY A 52 -2.60 53.02 4.14
CA GLY A 52 -2.85 51.83 4.96
C GLY A 52 -3.07 50.59 4.10
N PHE A 53 -3.87 50.69 3.04
CA PHE A 53 -4.07 49.62 2.07
C PHE A 53 -2.76 49.27 1.36
N ALA A 54 -2.00 50.26 0.89
CA ALA A 54 -0.72 50.05 0.21
C ALA A 54 0.30 49.32 1.11
N VAL A 55 0.42 49.71 2.38
CA VAL A 55 1.32 49.05 3.35
C VAL A 55 0.90 47.61 3.60
N VAL A 56 -0.39 47.35 3.82
CA VAL A 56 -0.90 45.98 4.02
C VAL A 56 -0.70 45.12 2.77
N SER A 57 -1.02 45.65 1.58
CA SER A 57 -0.81 44.96 0.31
C SER A 57 0.66 44.66 0.05
N LEU A 58 1.56 45.60 0.35
CA LEU A 58 3.00 45.40 0.20
C LEU A 58 3.51 44.33 1.18
N GLY A 59 3.07 44.35 2.44
CA GLY A 59 3.40 43.31 3.41
C GLY A 59 2.91 41.93 2.98
N GLN A 60 1.69 41.83 2.44
CA GLN A 60 1.16 40.58 1.88
C GLN A 60 1.94 40.12 0.64
N ALA A 61 2.32 41.04 -0.25
CA ALA A 61 3.12 40.73 -1.44
C ALA A 61 4.51 40.20 -1.06
N ILE A 62 5.18 40.82 -0.09
CA ILE A 62 6.47 40.36 0.43
C ILE A 62 6.31 38.99 1.08
N ASN A 63 5.30 38.78 1.94
CA ASN A 63 5.04 37.48 2.56
C ASN A 63 4.73 36.39 1.54
N ALA A 64 3.95 36.72 0.49
CA ALA A 64 3.70 35.80 -0.61
C ALA A 64 5.01 35.44 -1.33
N LEU A 65 5.85 36.43 -1.64
CA LEU A 65 7.12 36.24 -2.33
C LEU A 65 8.12 35.39 -1.53
N VAL A 66 8.17 35.58 -0.20
CA VAL A 66 9.00 34.81 0.72
C VAL A 66 8.47 33.37 0.90
N GLY A 67 7.15 33.16 0.88
CA GLY A 67 6.53 31.83 0.99
C GLY A 67 6.43 31.01 -0.31
N LEU A 68 6.62 31.64 -1.47
CA LEU A 68 6.64 30.96 -2.78
C LEU A 68 7.64 29.79 -2.89
N PRO A 69 8.93 29.91 -2.46
CA PRO A 69 9.87 28.81 -2.59
C PRO A 69 9.45 27.56 -1.81
N GLU A 70 8.84 27.71 -0.64
CA GLU A 70 8.33 26.58 0.15
C GLU A 70 7.13 25.93 -0.53
N ARG A 71 6.13 26.71 -0.95
CA ARG A 71 4.97 26.19 -1.70
C ARG A 71 5.39 25.51 -3.00
N ALA A 72 6.41 26.02 -3.68
CA ALA A 72 6.94 25.40 -4.90
C ALA A 72 7.70 24.09 -4.61
N ARG A 73 8.32 23.94 -3.43
CA ARG A 73 8.92 22.68 -2.98
C ARG A 73 7.83 21.66 -2.64
N GLU A 74 6.82 22.06 -1.86
CA GLU A 74 5.67 21.22 -1.52
C GLU A 74 4.91 20.75 -2.77
N TRP A 75 4.65 21.67 -3.71
CA TRP A 75 3.99 21.32 -4.97
C TRP A 75 4.82 20.35 -5.82
N ARG A 76 6.14 20.51 -5.85
CA ARG A 76 7.04 19.56 -6.54
C ARG A 76 7.03 18.19 -5.88
N ALA A 77 7.09 18.13 -4.54
CA ALA A 77 6.99 16.89 -3.80
C ALA A 77 5.66 16.17 -4.07
N LEU A 78 4.54 16.88 -3.98
CA LEU A 78 3.20 16.36 -4.27
C LEU A 78 3.08 15.88 -5.73
N ARG A 79 3.66 16.61 -6.68
CA ARG A 79 3.66 16.23 -8.09
C ARG A 79 4.43 14.93 -8.32
N LEU A 80 5.60 14.78 -7.70
CA LEU A 80 6.42 13.57 -7.81
C LEU A 80 5.73 12.37 -7.13
N GLU A 81 5.11 12.58 -5.97
CA GLU A 81 4.28 11.56 -5.32
C GLU A 81 3.15 11.07 -6.20
N ARG A 82 2.39 11.99 -6.81
CA ARG A 82 1.33 11.62 -7.77
C ARG A 82 1.88 10.88 -8.97
N ALA A 83 3.08 11.24 -9.45
CA ALA A 83 3.74 10.54 -10.55
C ALA A 83 4.17 9.12 -10.15
N ALA A 84 4.71 8.93 -8.94
CA ALA A 84 5.09 7.62 -8.41
C ALA A 84 3.86 6.70 -8.27
N GLN A 85 2.78 7.21 -7.68
CA GLN A 85 1.50 6.48 -7.54
C GLN A 85 0.87 6.16 -8.90
N ALA A 86 0.92 7.08 -9.86
CA ALA A 86 0.48 6.83 -11.22
C ALA A 86 1.30 5.71 -11.89
N ALA A 87 2.64 5.74 -11.76
CA ALA A 87 3.50 4.69 -12.30
C ALA A 87 3.25 3.31 -11.67
N LEU A 88 2.96 3.25 -10.37
CA LEU A 88 2.57 2.00 -9.70
C LEU A 88 1.22 1.48 -10.22
N ARG A 89 0.24 2.37 -10.40
CA ARG A 89 -1.06 2.01 -10.98
C ARG A 89 -0.93 1.51 -12.42
N ASP A 90 -0.11 2.17 -13.24
CA ASP A 90 0.19 1.74 -14.61
C ASP A 90 0.83 0.34 -14.61
N ALA A 91 1.75 0.08 -13.69
CA ALA A 91 2.37 -1.22 -13.56
C ALA A 91 1.34 -2.31 -13.21
N LEU A 92 0.36 -2.01 -12.35
CA LEU A 92 -0.74 -2.93 -12.03
C LEU A 92 -1.62 -3.18 -13.25
N THR A 93 -1.99 -2.13 -13.98
CA THR A 93 -2.77 -2.23 -15.22
C THR A 93 -2.07 -3.12 -16.24
N GLU A 94 -0.77 -2.94 -16.46
CA GLU A 94 0.00 -3.77 -17.39
C GLU A 94 0.16 -5.20 -16.89
N TYR A 95 0.35 -5.41 -15.57
CA TYR A 95 0.51 -6.73 -14.97
C TYR A 95 -0.77 -7.57 -15.12
N PHE A 96 -1.92 -7.02 -14.73
CA PHE A 96 -3.20 -7.71 -14.89
C PHE A 96 -3.65 -7.80 -16.35
N GLY A 97 -3.16 -6.91 -17.22
CA GLY A 97 -3.31 -7.00 -18.67
C GLY A 97 -2.38 -8.02 -19.35
N GLY A 98 -1.56 -8.77 -18.59
CA GLY A 98 -0.65 -9.79 -19.12
C GLY A 98 0.61 -9.25 -19.81
N ARG A 99 0.83 -7.92 -19.80
CA ARG A 99 1.97 -7.25 -20.45
C ARG A 99 3.14 -7.11 -19.48
N TYR A 100 3.70 -8.24 -19.05
CA TYR A 100 4.65 -8.32 -17.93
C TYR A 100 5.94 -7.51 -18.13
N SER A 101 6.48 -7.42 -19.35
CA SER A 101 7.68 -6.60 -19.60
C SER A 101 7.42 -5.11 -19.40
N ARG A 102 6.21 -4.62 -19.73
CA ARG A 102 5.80 -3.23 -19.49
C ARG A 102 5.49 -2.99 -18.02
N ALA A 103 4.84 -3.95 -17.37
CA ALA A 103 4.59 -3.93 -15.93
C ALA A 103 5.90 -3.81 -15.13
N HIS A 104 6.90 -4.62 -15.45
CA HIS A 104 8.22 -4.58 -14.82
C HIS A 104 8.87 -3.19 -14.96
N LYS A 105 8.91 -2.64 -16.19
CA LYS A 105 9.46 -1.30 -16.44
C LYS A 105 8.70 -0.21 -15.70
N ALA A 106 7.36 -0.29 -15.64
CA ALA A 106 6.54 0.67 -14.91
C ALA A 106 6.78 0.60 -13.39
N ALA A 107 6.91 -0.60 -12.83
CA ALA A 107 7.25 -0.80 -11.42
C ALA A 107 8.65 -0.27 -11.08
N GLN A 108 9.64 -0.48 -11.97
CA GLN A 108 10.97 0.11 -11.84
C GLN A 108 10.94 1.64 -11.90
N ARG A 109 10.15 2.23 -12.81
CA ARG A 109 9.94 3.69 -12.84
C ARG A 109 9.32 4.21 -11.55
N ALA A 110 8.32 3.50 -10.99
CA ALA A 110 7.70 3.88 -9.73
C ALA A 110 8.71 3.89 -8.56
N MET A 111 9.59 2.89 -8.50
CA MET A 111 10.68 2.84 -7.51
C MET A 111 11.70 3.96 -7.71
N ALA A 112 12.12 4.22 -8.96
CA ALA A 112 13.07 5.28 -9.27
C ALA A 112 12.53 6.68 -8.90
N ILE A 113 11.28 6.98 -9.23
CA ILE A 113 10.65 8.28 -8.85
C ILE A 113 10.59 8.43 -7.33
N ARG A 114 10.36 7.34 -6.59
CA ARG A 114 10.35 7.38 -5.12
C ARG A 114 11.75 7.65 -4.56
N ASP A 115 12.78 7.00 -5.10
CA ASP A 115 14.16 7.17 -4.61
C ASP A 115 14.63 8.64 -4.79
N ASP A 116 14.08 9.38 -5.75
CA ASP A 116 14.31 10.82 -5.95
C ASP A 116 13.54 11.73 -4.96
N VAL A 117 12.59 11.18 -4.18
CA VAL A 117 11.66 11.94 -3.34
C VAL A 117 11.83 11.56 -1.87
N HIS A 118 12.54 12.42 -1.12
CA HIS A 118 12.71 12.27 0.34
C HIS A 118 11.37 12.12 1.09
N ALA A 119 10.29 12.76 0.61
CA ALA A 119 8.96 12.67 1.23
C ALA A 119 8.36 11.23 1.20
N LEU A 120 8.79 10.39 0.26
CA LEU A 120 8.30 9.01 0.10
C LEU A 120 9.26 7.97 0.68
N GLU A 121 10.41 8.37 1.23
CA GLU A 121 11.39 7.43 1.79
C GLU A 121 10.77 6.51 2.83
N ASN A 122 9.78 6.99 3.58
CA ASN A 122 9.13 6.25 4.65
C ASN A 122 7.90 5.44 4.21
N ASP A 123 7.49 5.47 2.94
CA ASP A 123 6.37 4.67 2.44
C ASP A 123 6.81 3.23 2.15
N HIS A 124 6.89 2.43 3.22
CA HIS A 124 7.21 1.00 3.17
C HIS A 124 6.22 0.22 2.31
N GLN A 125 4.91 0.52 2.40
CA GLN A 125 3.89 -0.21 1.65
C GLN A 125 4.05 0.00 0.15
N PHE A 126 4.25 1.25 -0.29
CA PHE A 126 4.52 1.55 -1.70
C PHE A 126 5.78 0.84 -2.20
N GLN A 127 6.88 0.89 -1.44
CA GLN A 127 8.13 0.23 -1.81
C GLN A 127 7.95 -1.27 -2.01
N MET A 128 7.26 -1.90 -1.06
CA MET A 128 7.06 -3.34 -1.06
C MET A 128 6.13 -3.77 -2.20
N LEU A 129 5.04 -3.04 -2.44
CA LEU A 129 4.14 -3.32 -3.55
C LEU A 129 4.82 -3.14 -4.91
N ALA A 130 5.59 -2.07 -5.10
CA ALA A 130 6.34 -1.84 -6.33
C ALA A 130 7.40 -2.94 -6.56
N THR A 131 8.11 -3.35 -5.50
CA THR A 131 9.10 -4.43 -5.57
C THR A 131 8.44 -5.78 -5.90
N LEU A 132 7.33 -6.11 -5.24
CA LEU A 132 6.57 -7.33 -5.51
C LEU A 132 6.05 -7.37 -6.95
N LEU A 133 5.57 -6.25 -7.47
CA LEU A 133 5.06 -6.17 -8.83
C LEU A 133 6.18 -6.31 -9.87
N ALA A 134 7.35 -5.72 -9.60
CA ALA A 134 8.54 -5.90 -10.42
C ALA A 134 9.01 -7.37 -10.42
N ALA A 135 9.08 -8.00 -9.24
CA ALA A 135 9.47 -9.39 -9.09
C ALA A 135 8.44 -10.36 -9.68
N GLY A 136 7.15 -10.12 -9.45
CA GLY A 136 6.05 -10.92 -10.01
C GLY A 136 6.00 -10.84 -11.53
N SER A 137 6.30 -9.67 -12.10
CA SER A 137 6.44 -9.52 -13.56
C SER A 137 7.58 -10.40 -14.10
N LEU A 138 8.72 -10.43 -13.41
CA LEU A 138 9.85 -11.28 -13.78
C LEU A 138 9.57 -12.77 -13.59
N HIS A 139 8.82 -13.13 -12.54
CA HIS A 139 8.33 -14.50 -12.34
C HIS A 139 7.48 -14.96 -13.53
N ARG A 140 6.54 -14.12 -13.99
CA ARG A 140 5.72 -14.40 -15.17
C ARG A 140 6.52 -14.48 -16.47
N LEU A 141 7.65 -13.76 -16.55
CA LEU A 141 8.62 -13.83 -17.65
C LEU A 141 9.67 -14.94 -17.46
N GLN A 142 9.54 -15.79 -16.43
CA GLN A 142 10.47 -16.87 -16.10
C GLN A 142 11.93 -16.41 -15.87
N SER A 143 12.14 -15.13 -15.55
CA SER A 143 13.45 -14.53 -15.28
C SER A 143 13.86 -14.71 -13.82
N ARG A 144 14.26 -15.94 -13.46
CA ARG A 144 14.50 -16.37 -12.06
C ARG A 144 15.56 -15.55 -11.31
N GLY A 145 16.76 -15.37 -11.87
CA GLY A 145 17.85 -14.67 -11.20
C GLY A 145 17.47 -13.24 -10.74
N PRO A 146 17.04 -12.35 -11.65
CA PRO A 146 16.61 -11.00 -11.28
C PRO A 146 15.39 -10.98 -10.34
N ARG A 147 14.46 -11.94 -10.49
CA ARG A 147 13.31 -12.08 -9.59
C ARG A 147 13.78 -12.37 -8.16
N ASP A 148 14.69 -13.31 -7.98
CA ASP A 148 15.14 -13.76 -6.66
C ASP A 148 15.92 -12.68 -5.92
N GLU A 149 16.71 -11.87 -6.64
CA GLU A 149 17.38 -10.71 -6.05
C GLU A 149 16.38 -9.65 -5.54
N LEU A 150 15.32 -9.36 -6.30
CA LEU A 150 14.26 -8.47 -5.84
C LEU A 150 13.50 -9.06 -4.65
N LEU A 151 13.24 -10.37 -4.65
CA LEU A 151 12.58 -11.06 -3.55
C LEU A 151 13.42 -11.02 -2.26
N LYS A 152 14.72 -11.27 -2.35
CA LYS A 152 15.66 -11.12 -1.22
C LYS A 152 15.66 -9.69 -0.69
N ARG A 153 15.64 -8.68 -1.57
CA ARG A 153 15.54 -7.27 -1.17
C ARG A 153 14.23 -7.00 -0.42
N ALA A 154 13.10 -7.48 -0.93
CA ALA A 154 11.80 -7.33 -0.29
C ALA A 154 11.78 -7.98 1.11
N LEU A 155 12.25 -9.22 1.24
CA LEU A 155 12.31 -9.92 2.54
C LEU A 155 13.22 -9.21 3.56
N ARG A 156 14.30 -8.57 3.11
CA ARG A 156 15.17 -7.76 3.99
C ARG A 156 14.50 -6.46 4.45
N LEU A 157 13.72 -5.81 3.60
CA LEU A 157 12.97 -4.60 3.95
C LEU A 157 11.91 -4.90 5.01
N GLY A 158 11.15 -5.98 4.84
CA GLY A 158 10.12 -6.39 5.80
C GLY A 158 10.64 -6.81 7.19
N ARG A 159 11.93 -7.12 7.35
CA ARG A 159 12.54 -7.36 8.68
C ARG A 159 12.85 -6.08 9.45
N LYS A 160 12.98 -4.94 8.76
CA LYS A 160 13.33 -3.64 9.35
C LYS A 160 12.10 -2.85 9.79
N GLY A 161 10.95 -3.07 9.15
CA GLY A 161 9.65 -2.54 9.57
C GLY A 161 8.94 -3.50 10.53
N GLY A 162 8.02 -2.98 11.36
CA GLY A 162 7.10 -3.83 12.11
C GLY A 162 6.22 -4.68 11.17
N SER A 163 5.55 -5.71 11.70
CA SER A 163 4.75 -6.66 10.91
C SER A 163 3.61 -5.98 10.14
N SER A 164 3.83 -5.65 8.86
CA SER A 164 2.81 -5.12 7.96
C SER A 164 2.11 -6.24 7.18
N PRO A 165 0.82 -6.12 6.83
CA PRO A 165 0.14 -7.09 5.95
C PRO A 165 0.85 -7.33 4.61
N VAL A 166 1.60 -6.33 4.11
CA VAL A 166 2.37 -6.47 2.87
C VAL A 166 3.57 -7.42 3.06
N ASP A 167 4.21 -7.41 4.24
CA ASP A 167 5.34 -8.29 4.54
C ASP A 167 4.90 -9.76 4.62
N ASP A 168 3.71 -10.02 5.19
CA ASP A 168 3.07 -11.34 5.13
C ASP A 168 2.85 -11.78 3.68
N GLY A 169 2.39 -10.86 2.83
CA GLY A 169 2.15 -11.11 1.41
C GLY A 169 3.42 -11.49 0.64
N VAL A 170 4.55 -10.84 0.96
CA VAL A 170 5.86 -11.16 0.36
C VAL A 170 6.27 -12.57 0.69
N ARG A 171 6.12 -13.00 1.95
CA ARG A 171 6.50 -14.35 2.38
C ARG A 171 5.61 -15.41 1.74
N LEU A 172 4.31 -15.15 1.62
CA LEU A 172 3.38 -16.05 0.92
C LEU A 172 3.74 -16.18 -0.56
N LEU A 173 4.01 -15.08 -1.26
CA LEU A 173 4.44 -15.11 -2.66
C LEU A 173 5.80 -15.78 -2.84
N ALA A 174 6.73 -15.57 -1.90
CA ALA A 174 8.02 -16.25 -1.89
C ALA A 174 7.85 -17.78 -1.82
N ALA A 175 6.99 -18.25 -0.90
CA ALA A 175 6.70 -19.67 -0.75
C ALA A 175 5.98 -20.23 -1.99
N GLU A 176 5.05 -19.47 -2.58
CA GLU A 176 4.36 -19.84 -3.82
C GLU A 176 5.35 -20.01 -4.98
N TRP A 177 6.26 -19.04 -5.19
CA TRP A 177 7.25 -19.15 -6.27
C TRP A 177 8.28 -20.26 -6.03
N ALA A 178 8.64 -20.54 -4.77
CA ALA A 178 9.48 -21.68 -4.43
C ALA A 178 8.78 -23.01 -4.80
N LEU A 179 7.47 -23.12 -4.54
CA LEU A 179 6.68 -24.29 -4.95
C LEU A 179 6.58 -24.42 -6.47
N ASP A 180 6.36 -23.31 -7.19
CA ASP A 180 6.34 -23.29 -8.65
C ASP A 180 7.67 -23.76 -9.26
N ASP A 181 8.79 -23.41 -8.61
CA ASP A 181 10.13 -23.84 -8.99
C ASP A 181 10.51 -25.24 -8.50
N ARG A 182 9.58 -25.94 -7.81
CA ARG A 182 9.77 -27.26 -7.17
C ARG A 182 10.82 -27.29 -6.07
N ASP A 183 11.11 -26.15 -5.44
CA ASP A 183 11.97 -26.05 -4.27
C ASP A 183 11.14 -26.25 -2.98
N GLY A 184 10.87 -27.52 -2.68
CA GLY A 184 10.13 -27.92 -1.48
C GLY A 184 10.78 -27.47 -0.17
N PRO A 185 12.10 -27.66 0.03
CA PRO A 185 12.79 -27.22 1.24
C PRO A 185 12.68 -25.71 1.50
N LEU A 186 12.88 -24.88 0.47
CA LEU A 186 12.74 -23.43 0.60
C LEU A 186 11.30 -23.02 0.92
N ALA A 187 10.32 -23.65 0.27
CA ALA A 187 8.90 -23.40 0.54
C ALA A 187 8.53 -23.76 1.99
N GLU A 188 8.96 -24.92 2.50
CA GLU A 188 8.72 -25.33 3.89
C GLU A 188 9.35 -24.34 4.88
N GLN A 189 10.59 -23.90 4.63
CA GLN A 189 11.25 -22.89 5.46
C GLN A 189 10.42 -21.58 5.50
N LEU A 190 10.05 -21.05 4.34
CA LEU A 190 9.30 -19.79 4.24
C LEU A 190 7.91 -19.88 4.89
N LEU A 191 7.23 -21.03 4.75
CA LEU A 191 5.94 -21.30 5.39
C LEU A 191 6.05 -21.48 6.91
N GLY A 192 7.18 -21.99 7.40
CA GLY A 192 7.50 -22.12 8.83
C GLY A 192 7.79 -20.77 9.51
N GLU A 193 8.32 -19.80 8.74
CA GLU A 193 8.59 -18.43 9.23
C GLU A 193 7.35 -17.52 9.24
N LEU A 194 6.17 -18.01 8.83
CA LEU A 194 4.95 -17.21 8.83
C LEU A 194 4.44 -16.94 10.24
N ASN A 195 3.94 -15.72 10.47
CA ASN A 195 3.21 -15.38 11.68
C ASN A 195 2.04 -16.34 11.91
N PRO A 196 1.73 -16.76 13.16
CA PRO A 196 0.68 -17.74 13.46
C PRO A 196 -0.70 -17.38 12.89
N GLY A 197 -1.04 -16.08 12.86
CA GLY A 197 -2.30 -15.60 12.26
C GLY A 197 -2.34 -15.76 10.73
N VAL A 198 -1.19 -15.59 10.05
CA VAL A 198 -1.06 -15.74 8.59
C VAL A 198 -1.05 -17.21 8.20
N ALA A 199 -0.37 -18.03 8.98
CA ALA A 199 -0.27 -19.47 8.79
C ALA A 199 -1.63 -20.19 8.81
N ARG A 200 -2.66 -19.58 9.40
CA ARG A 200 -4.05 -20.07 9.45
C ARG A 200 -4.91 -19.58 8.27
N ARG A 201 -4.45 -18.62 7.48
CA ARG A 201 -5.20 -18.11 6.31
C ARG A 201 -5.28 -19.21 5.24
N THR A 202 -6.37 -19.24 4.47
CA THR A 202 -6.62 -20.25 3.44
C THR A 202 -5.48 -20.37 2.41
N GLN A 203 -4.87 -19.25 2.00
CA GLN A 203 -3.73 -19.28 1.08
C GLN A 203 -2.51 -20.00 1.68
N ALA A 204 -2.16 -19.71 2.93
CA ALA A 204 -1.04 -20.37 3.61
C ALA A 204 -1.28 -21.88 3.74
N LEU A 205 -2.52 -22.28 4.08
CA LEU A 205 -2.91 -23.69 4.16
C LEU A 205 -2.84 -24.39 2.80
N ARG A 206 -3.23 -23.71 1.70
CA ARG A 206 -3.08 -24.25 0.34
C ARG A 206 -1.61 -24.47 -0.02
N LEU A 207 -0.74 -23.51 0.26
CA LEU A 207 0.70 -23.63 0.03
C LEU A 207 1.31 -24.75 0.91
N LYS A 208 0.91 -24.88 2.18
CA LYS A 208 1.32 -25.99 3.06
C LYS A 208 0.90 -27.36 2.52
N LEU A 209 -0.32 -27.48 2.01
CA LEU A 209 -0.78 -28.71 1.36
C LEU A 209 0.06 -29.04 0.14
N GLN A 210 0.36 -28.06 -0.71
CA GLN A 210 1.22 -28.25 -1.88
C GLN A 210 2.65 -28.66 -1.48
N ALA A 211 3.23 -28.00 -0.48
CA ALA A 211 4.55 -28.33 0.06
C ALA A 211 4.60 -29.76 0.62
N ALA A 212 3.63 -30.15 1.45
CA ALA A 212 3.56 -31.50 2.03
C ALA A 212 3.42 -32.59 0.95
N ARG A 213 2.67 -32.32 -0.13
CA ARG A 213 2.58 -33.24 -1.27
C ARG A 213 3.89 -33.32 -2.06
N LEU A 214 4.56 -32.19 -2.28
CA LEU A 214 5.87 -32.16 -2.93
C LEU A 214 6.93 -32.93 -2.12
N ALA A 215 6.88 -32.81 -0.78
CA ALA A 215 7.74 -33.50 0.16
C ALA A 215 7.34 -34.98 0.42
N ARG A 216 6.27 -35.47 -0.21
CA ARG A 216 5.74 -36.85 -0.04
C ARG A 216 5.44 -37.19 1.43
N ARG A 217 4.84 -36.24 2.16
CA ARG A 217 4.36 -36.39 3.54
C ARG A 217 2.81 -36.44 3.56
N PRO A 218 2.19 -37.59 3.23
CA PRO A 218 0.75 -37.69 3.02
C PRO A 218 -0.07 -37.44 4.31
N LEU A 219 0.48 -37.76 5.49
CA LEU A 219 -0.19 -37.49 6.77
C LEU A 219 -0.30 -36.00 7.09
N ASP A 220 0.77 -35.24 6.87
CA ASP A 220 0.76 -33.77 7.02
C ASP A 220 -0.20 -33.11 6.01
N ALA A 221 -0.23 -33.66 4.79
CA ALA A 221 -1.15 -33.24 3.75
C ALA A 221 -2.61 -33.53 4.12
N LEU A 222 -2.92 -34.70 4.70
CA LEU A 222 -4.26 -35.06 5.18
C LEU A 222 -4.77 -34.07 6.24
N HIS A 223 -3.95 -33.78 7.24
CA HIS A 223 -4.31 -32.84 8.30
C HIS A 223 -4.63 -31.46 7.71
N THR A 224 -3.76 -30.96 6.80
CA THR A 224 -3.95 -29.66 6.16
C THR A 224 -5.15 -29.64 5.22
N ALA A 225 -5.40 -30.72 4.48
CA ALA A 225 -6.56 -30.86 3.59
C ALA A 225 -7.88 -30.84 4.39
N ARG A 226 -7.92 -31.45 5.57
CA ARG A 226 -9.09 -31.39 6.45
C ARG A 226 -9.36 -29.98 6.96
N LEU A 227 -8.33 -29.25 7.39
CA LEU A 227 -8.46 -27.84 7.76
C LEU A 227 -9.03 -27.01 6.60
N LEU A 228 -8.52 -27.20 5.38
CA LEU A 228 -9.02 -26.54 4.18
C LEU A 228 -10.48 -26.90 3.86
N SER A 229 -10.88 -28.15 4.05
CA SER A 229 -12.26 -28.61 3.89
C SER A 229 -13.20 -27.89 4.87
N ASN A 230 -12.79 -27.73 6.13
CA ASN A 230 -13.57 -27.01 7.14
C ASN A 230 -13.75 -25.52 6.79
N HIS A 231 -12.76 -24.92 6.12
CA HIS A 231 -12.83 -23.56 5.59
C HIS A 231 -13.56 -23.44 4.25
N GLN A 232 -14.24 -24.49 3.77
CA GLN A 232 -14.95 -24.52 2.49
C GLN A 232 -14.06 -24.18 1.29
N ALA A 233 -12.76 -24.46 1.39
CA ALA A 233 -11.80 -24.19 0.30
C ALA A 233 -11.99 -25.13 -0.91
N PHE A 234 -12.74 -26.22 -0.73
CA PHE A 234 -13.09 -27.23 -1.72
C PHE A 234 -14.59 -27.52 -1.67
N SER A 235 -15.16 -28.02 -2.78
CA SER A 235 -16.48 -28.64 -2.74
C SER A 235 -16.44 -29.91 -1.90
N LYS A 236 -17.56 -30.30 -1.27
CA LYS A 236 -17.62 -31.50 -0.42
C LYS A 236 -17.13 -32.76 -1.14
N VAL A 237 -17.50 -32.92 -2.41
CA VAL A 237 -17.07 -34.05 -3.26
C VAL A 237 -15.57 -34.01 -3.53
N ALA A 238 -15.02 -32.84 -3.88
CA ALA A 238 -13.59 -32.70 -4.12
C ALA A 238 -12.76 -32.91 -2.84
N ALA A 239 -13.25 -32.42 -1.70
CA ALA A 239 -12.62 -32.64 -0.40
C ALA A 239 -12.57 -34.14 -0.04
N GLN A 240 -13.68 -34.87 -0.20
CA GLN A 240 -13.72 -36.31 0.08
C GLN A 240 -12.80 -37.11 -0.85
N GLY A 241 -12.80 -36.80 -2.15
CA GLY A 241 -11.89 -37.42 -3.10
C GLY A 241 -10.42 -37.17 -2.76
N LEU A 242 -10.07 -35.93 -2.41
CA LEU A 242 -8.73 -35.54 -2.00
C LEU A 242 -8.29 -36.27 -0.72
N LEU A 243 -9.13 -36.28 0.31
CA LEU A 243 -8.83 -36.98 1.57
C LEU A 243 -8.60 -38.47 1.34
N ARG A 244 -9.46 -39.14 0.56
CA ARG A 244 -9.25 -40.56 0.20
C ARG A 244 -7.93 -40.78 -0.53
N SER A 245 -7.62 -39.94 -1.52
CA SER A 245 -6.37 -40.09 -2.29
C SER A 245 -5.12 -39.96 -1.43
N LEU A 246 -5.13 -39.03 -0.46
CA LEU A 246 -4.01 -38.83 0.46
C LEU A 246 -3.95 -39.95 1.52
N ALA A 247 -5.09 -40.48 1.97
CA ALA A 247 -5.15 -41.64 2.85
C ALA A 247 -4.61 -42.89 2.15
N PHE A 248 -4.95 -43.11 0.88
CA PHE A 248 -4.37 -44.19 0.09
C PHE A 248 -2.86 -44.01 -0.07
N GLU A 249 -2.39 -42.80 -0.38
CA GLU A 249 -0.95 -42.53 -0.48
C GLU A 249 -0.21 -42.79 0.84
N ALA A 250 -0.82 -42.49 1.99
CA ALA A 250 -0.26 -42.82 3.30
C ALA A 250 -0.17 -44.33 3.55
N LEU A 251 -1.23 -45.07 3.22
CA LEU A 251 -1.26 -46.53 3.38
C LEU A 251 -0.31 -47.24 2.42
N ASP A 252 -0.27 -46.81 1.16
CA ASP A 252 0.60 -47.37 0.12
C ASP A 252 2.10 -47.11 0.39
N ALA A 253 2.42 -46.12 1.24
CA ALA A 253 3.79 -45.87 1.68
C ALA A 253 4.28 -46.86 2.75
N ALA A 254 3.39 -47.65 3.36
CA ALA A 254 3.77 -48.68 4.33
C ALA A 254 4.28 -49.94 3.61
N HIS A 255 5.47 -50.40 3.98
CA HIS A 255 6.11 -51.56 3.33
C HIS A 255 5.94 -52.86 4.14
N ASP A 256 5.49 -52.77 5.40
CA ASP A 256 5.25 -53.91 6.27
C ASP A 256 3.94 -53.73 7.07
N ALA A 257 3.45 -54.84 7.66
CA ALA A 257 2.17 -54.84 8.39
C ALA A 257 2.19 -53.96 9.65
N ASP A 258 3.35 -53.77 10.28
CA ASP A 258 3.49 -52.94 11.49
C ASP A 258 3.48 -51.45 11.15
N GLN A 259 4.10 -51.06 10.04
CA GLN A 259 4.03 -49.72 9.43
C GLN A 259 2.60 -49.42 9.03
N LEU A 260 1.93 -50.36 8.35
CA LEU A 260 0.54 -50.18 7.93
C LEU A 260 -0.36 -49.98 9.16
N ARG A 261 -0.21 -50.81 10.19
CA ARG A 261 -0.93 -50.66 11.46
C ARG A 261 -0.66 -49.32 12.12
N ARG A 262 0.59 -48.86 12.17
CA ARG A 262 0.95 -47.55 12.72
C ARG A 262 0.30 -46.41 11.93
N THR A 263 0.40 -46.43 10.61
CA THR A 263 -0.22 -45.42 9.74
C THR A 263 -1.74 -45.42 9.90
N TRP A 264 -2.37 -46.60 9.92
CA TRP A 264 -3.82 -46.74 10.15
C TRP A 264 -4.25 -46.09 11.47
N LEU A 265 -3.52 -46.32 12.55
CA LEU A 265 -3.80 -45.72 13.86
C LEU A 265 -3.58 -44.20 13.91
N GLN A 266 -2.80 -43.64 12.99
CA GLN A 266 -2.60 -42.19 12.86
C GLN A 266 -3.69 -41.50 12.02
N LEU A 267 -4.43 -42.26 11.21
CA LEU A 267 -5.59 -41.73 10.49
C LEU A 267 -6.69 -41.33 11.48
N ASP A 268 -7.48 -40.32 11.10
CA ASP A 268 -8.61 -39.90 11.92
C ASP A 268 -9.75 -40.92 11.83
N SER A 269 -10.57 -40.97 12.87
CA SER A 269 -11.74 -41.85 12.97
C SER A 269 -12.69 -41.73 11.78
N ALA A 270 -12.79 -40.55 11.17
CA ALA A 270 -13.60 -40.32 9.99
C ALA A 270 -13.03 -41.02 8.74
N ASP A 271 -11.70 -41.04 8.56
CA ASP A 271 -11.05 -41.70 7.43
C ASP A 271 -11.07 -43.22 7.61
N GLN A 272 -10.85 -43.70 8.84
CA GLN A 272 -10.91 -45.13 9.17
C GLN A 272 -12.29 -45.75 8.91
N ARG A 273 -13.36 -44.96 9.05
CA ARG A 273 -14.74 -45.36 8.78
C ARG A 273 -15.11 -45.29 7.30
N ASP A 274 -14.29 -44.67 6.46
CA ASP A 274 -14.55 -44.60 5.03
C ASP A 274 -14.35 -45.99 4.40
N PRO A 275 -15.38 -46.58 3.75
CA PRO A 275 -15.30 -47.95 3.25
C PRO A 275 -14.16 -48.16 2.24
N PHE A 276 -13.82 -47.13 1.45
CA PHE A 276 -12.75 -47.26 0.45
C PHE A 276 -11.37 -47.23 1.10
N VAL A 277 -11.19 -46.45 2.16
CA VAL A 277 -9.93 -46.37 2.93
C VAL A 277 -9.73 -47.65 3.74
N ALA A 278 -10.78 -48.16 4.38
CA ALA A 278 -10.74 -49.45 5.07
C ALA A 278 -10.42 -50.61 4.11
N ALA A 279 -11.05 -50.64 2.93
CA ALA A 279 -10.78 -51.68 1.93
C ALA A 279 -9.35 -51.60 1.36
N ARG A 280 -8.72 -50.42 1.32
CA ARG A 280 -7.34 -50.26 0.86
C ARG A 280 -6.31 -50.73 1.89
N ALA A 281 -6.66 -50.67 3.19
CA ALA A 281 -5.80 -51.12 4.28
C ALA A 281 -5.90 -52.63 4.58
N ALA A 282 -6.91 -53.33 4.03
CA ALA A 282 -7.12 -54.76 4.19
C ALA A 282 -6.30 -55.56 3.16
#